data_AF-A0A938QTZ6-F1
#
_entry.id   AF-A0A938QTZ6-F1
#
_cell.length_a   1.000
_cell.length_b   1.000
_cell.length_c   1.000
_cell.angle_alpha   90.00
_cell.angle_beta   90.00
_cell.angle_gamma   90.00
#
_symmetry.space_group_name_H-M   'P 1'
#
loop_
_entity.id
_entity.type
_entity.pdbx_description
1 polymer ?
#
loop_
_entity_poly.entity_id
_entity_poly.type
_entity_poly.pdbx_seq_one_letter_code
_entity_poly.pdbx_strand_id
1 'polypeptide(L)'
;MNRPSSSSSSLSSPWSSTAAARSSTSTRLSSPWGGLVVGLAALLGAAPAFADEGAPVPLPVALLGRLHFPLLHFPIALLFAVVVVELFGSRLEATARRHFATTLLSVSAVAAVLTAISGLAYAQGEDFDGAAANTFALHRAVGLGTAALVVALAALRRSPDDGAAARAYRPLLVVGALAVTVTGHFGGELVHGEGFLTRPLRAGQRAGEHDVEAPAARPGGGADHDDGGPRAASDGDEGSSGVAEARARFPEGPIPERPDYAMHIKPLFERSCVKCHGPEKRKSGLRLDQKRFALKGGESGPALLPGEPAKSLVFTSCAAPPDDEEVMPPKGKLLALSEIETLKRWIEQGAVWPDDTTK
;
A
#
# COMPACT_ATOMS: atom_id res chain seq x y z
N MET A 1 92.33 58.27 29.06
CA MET A 1 92.71 58.75 27.71
C MET A 1 91.52 58.59 26.77
N ASN A 2 91.06 59.74 26.26
CA ASN A 2 90.34 60.07 25.01
C ASN A 2 89.22 59.18 24.42
N ARG A 3 88.01 59.75 24.53
CA ARG A 3 86.94 59.91 23.51
C ARG A 3 87.45 60.66 22.24
N PRO A 4 86.74 60.71 21.07
CA PRO A 4 85.38 61.32 20.93
C PRO A 4 84.42 60.70 19.87
N SER A 5 83.10 60.71 20.13
CA SER A 5 81.99 61.54 19.54
C SER A 5 81.55 61.14 18.12
N SER A 6 80.27 60.88 17.81
CA SER A 6 79.11 61.80 17.73
C SER A 6 77.77 61.03 17.77
N SER A 7 76.76 61.35 18.61
CA SER A 7 75.60 62.28 18.43
C SER A 7 74.83 62.09 17.10
N SER A 8 73.72 61.34 17.06
CA SER A 8 72.31 61.71 17.38
C SER A 8 71.53 62.32 16.21
N SER A 9 70.51 61.61 15.73
CA SER A 9 69.26 62.22 15.24
C SER A 9 68.14 61.18 15.17
N SER A 10 67.08 61.51 15.88
CA SER A 10 65.78 60.84 15.95
C SER A 10 65.02 60.97 14.63
N LEU A 11 64.54 59.86 14.08
CA LEU A 11 63.43 59.82 13.14
C LEU A 11 62.47 58.72 13.58
N SER A 12 61.46 59.13 14.32
CA SER A 12 60.22 58.38 14.55
C SER A 12 59.54 58.15 13.21
N SER A 13 59.35 56.88 12.82
CA SER A 13 58.47 56.51 11.72
C SER A 13 57.27 55.71 12.25
N PRO A 14 56.08 55.92 11.68
CA PRO A 14 54.79 55.69 12.33
C PRO A 14 54.30 54.28 12.01
N TRP A 15 54.93 53.26 12.60
CA TRP A 15 54.38 51.90 12.54
C TRP A 15 53.68 51.61 13.86
N SER A 16 52.66 52.43 14.09
CA SER A 16 51.60 52.15 15.04
C SER A 16 50.97 50.81 14.72
N SER A 17 50.90 49.99 15.75
CA SER A 17 50.17 48.75 15.91
C SER A 17 48.78 48.78 15.25
N THR A 18 48.68 48.34 14.00
CA THR A 18 47.41 47.86 13.45
C THR A 18 47.35 46.36 13.70
N ALA A 19 46.97 45.98 14.91
CA ALA A 19 46.30 44.71 15.12
C ALA A 19 45.05 44.76 14.26
N ALA A 20 45.16 44.32 13.00
CA ALA A 20 44.02 44.03 12.17
C ALA A 20 43.25 42.93 12.92
N ALA A 21 42.22 43.37 13.64
CA ALA A 21 41.12 42.51 14.04
C ALA A 21 40.62 41.88 12.75
N ARG A 22 41.12 40.68 12.46
CA ARG A 22 40.42 39.73 11.61
C ARG A 22 39.11 39.52 12.35
N SER A 23 38.10 40.31 12.00
CA SER A 23 36.73 39.92 12.20
C SER A 23 36.62 38.56 11.56
N SER A 24 36.63 37.53 12.40
CA SER A 24 36.06 36.25 12.05
C SER A 24 34.59 36.52 11.87
N THR A 25 34.24 37.08 10.71
CA THR A 25 32.91 36.96 10.16
C THR A 25 32.75 35.47 9.98
N SER A 26 32.28 34.82 11.04
CA SER A 26 31.66 33.52 11.01
C SER A 26 30.54 33.67 9.99
N THR A 27 30.86 33.41 8.73
CA THR A 27 29.90 32.89 7.78
C THR A 27 29.42 31.61 8.45
N ARG A 28 28.36 31.72 9.26
CA ARG A 28 27.52 30.58 9.60
C ARG A 28 27.16 30.01 8.24
N LEU A 29 27.86 28.96 7.84
CA LEU A 29 27.46 28.15 6.71
C LEU A 29 26.08 27.64 7.14
N SER A 30 25.04 28.32 6.68
CA SER A 30 23.67 27.93 6.98
C SER A 30 23.54 26.52 6.44
N SER A 31 23.45 25.54 7.35
CA SER A 31 23.36 24.14 6.97
C SER A 31 22.29 24.02 5.89
N PRO A 32 22.59 23.47 4.70
CA PRO A 32 21.63 23.41 3.58
C PRO A 32 20.32 22.71 3.99
N TRP A 33 20.42 21.89 5.04
CA TRP A 33 19.34 21.15 5.65
C TRP A 33 18.37 21.98 6.51
N GLY A 34 18.75 23.17 6.99
CA GLY A 34 17.90 24.01 7.85
C GLY A 34 16.72 24.64 7.07
N GLY A 35 17.01 25.24 5.92
CA GLY A 35 15.96 25.76 5.02
C GLY A 35 15.05 24.66 4.47
N LEU A 36 15.59 23.46 4.26
CA LEU A 36 14.83 22.30 3.80
C LEU A 36 13.72 21.90 4.79
N VAL A 37 14.00 21.82 6.09
CA VAL A 37 13.00 21.45 7.11
C VAL A 37 11.82 22.41 7.13
N VAL A 38 12.10 23.72 7.10
CA VAL A 38 11.06 24.76 7.09
C VAL A 38 10.22 24.65 5.82
N GLY A 39 10.87 24.47 4.67
CA GLY A 39 10.19 24.25 3.39
C GLY A 39 9.30 22.99 3.40
N LEU A 40 9.79 21.88 3.95
CA LEU A 40 9.03 20.63 4.06
C LEU A 40 7.83 20.77 5.00
N ALA A 41 7.97 21.45 6.13
CA ALA A 41 6.87 21.69 7.06
C ALA A 41 5.77 22.56 6.40
N ALA A 42 6.16 23.61 5.68
CA ALA A 42 5.23 24.46 4.94
C ALA A 42 4.52 23.67 3.82
N LEU A 43 5.29 22.87 3.06
CA LEU A 43 4.75 22.05 1.97
C LEU A 43 3.75 21.00 2.48
N LEU A 44 4.06 20.32 3.58
CA LEU A 44 3.16 19.35 4.20
C LEU A 44 1.87 20.02 4.71
N GLY A 45 1.97 21.22 5.29
CA GLY A 45 0.81 22.00 5.75
C GLY A 45 -0.11 22.46 4.62
N ALA A 46 0.42 22.68 3.41
CA ALA A 46 -0.35 23.08 2.23
C ALA A 46 -0.95 21.89 1.45
N ALA A 47 -0.48 20.66 1.71
CA ALA A 47 -0.88 19.46 0.97
C ALA A 47 -2.40 19.16 0.96
N PRO A 48 -3.20 19.45 2.01
CA PRO A 48 -4.64 19.21 1.98
C PRO A 48 -5.45 20.09 1.00
N ALA A 49 -4.85 21.17 0.47
CA ALA A 49 -5.58 22.17 -0.33
C ALA A 49 -5.86 21.78 -1.79
N PHE A 50 -5.48 20.56 -2.22
CA PHE A 50 -5.59 20.15 -3.62
C PHE A 50 -6.85 19.35 -3.98
N ALA A 51 -7.76 19.08 -3.03
CA ALA A 51 -8.94 18.24 -3.27
C ALA A 51 -10.11 19.05 -3.84
N ASP A 52 -10.28 19.04 -5.17
CA ASP A 52 -11.53 19.48 -5.81
C ASP A 52 -12.40 18.23 -6.01
N GLU A 53 -13.52 18.13 -5.28
CA GLU A 53 -14.39 16.95 -5.32
C GLU A 53 -15.18 16.91 -6.63
N GLY A 54 -15.03 15.83 -7.41
CA GLY A 54 -15.86 15.54 -8.58
C GLY A 54 -15.29 15.95 -9.94
N ALA A 55 -14.12 16.59 -10.01
CA ALA A 55 -13.43 16.84 -11.27
C ALA A 55 -12.55 15.64 -11.69
N PRO A 56 -12.43 15.32 -13.00
CA PRO A 56 -11.51 14.29 -13.45
C PRO A 56 -10.07 14.65 -13.07
N VAL A 57 -9.39 13.73 -12.38
CA VAL A 57 -8.02 13.95 -11.87
C VAL A 57 -7.07 14.22 -13.05
N PRO A 58 -6.31 15.34 -13.04
CA PRO A 58 -5.35 15.64 -14.09
C PRO A 58 -4.28 14.54 -14.20
N LEU A 59 -3.83 14.23 -15.42
CA LEU A 59 -2.81 13.19 -15.65
C LEU A 59 -1.55 13.34 -14.77
N PRO A 60 -0.97 14.54 -14.57
CA PRO A 60 0.18 14.70 -13.66
C PRO A 60 -0.13 14.30 -12.22
N VAL A 61 -1.35 14.58 -11.74
CA VAL A 61 -1.79 14.25 -10.37
C VAL A 61 -2.00 12.75 -10.24
N ALA A 62 -2.61 12.11 -11.25
CA ALA A 62 -2.76 10.66 -11.28
C ALA A 62 -1.40 9.93 -11.31
N LEU A 63 -0.45 10.41 -12.11
CA LEU A 63 0.92 9.86 -12.15
C LEU A 63 1.64 10.05 -10.81
N LEU A 64 1.55 11.24 -10.22
CA LEU A 64 2.10 11.52 -8.90
C LEU A 64 1.49 10.60 -7.84
N GLY A 65 0.18 10.38 -7.88
CA GLY A 65 -0.53 9.48 -6.98
C GLY A 65 0.05 8.07 -6.97
N ARG A 66 0.32 7.52 -8.17
CA ARG A 66 0.91 6.18 -8.31
C ARG A 66 2.30 6.04 -7.67
N LEU A 67 3.03 7.14 -7.49
CA LEU A 67 4.34 7.12 -6.82
C LEU A 67 4.24 6.85 -5.31
N HIS A 68 3.05 6.89 -4.70
CA HIS A 68 2.89 6.57 -3.29
C HIS A 68 3.44 5.18 -2.93
N PHE A 69 3.13 4.15 -3.74
CA PHE A 69 3.58 2.77 -3.53
C PHE A 69 5.10 2.57 -3.58
N PRO A 70 5.83 3.05 -4.61
CA PRO A 70 7.29 2.94 -4.62
C PRO A 70 7.94 3.85 -3.57
N LEU A 71 7.37 5.04 -3.28
CA LEU A 71 7.99 5.98 -2.34
C LEU A 71 7.88 5.54 -0.88
N LEU A 72 6.84 4.80 -0.49
CA LEU A 72 6.62 4.43 0.92
C LEU A 72 7.75 3.61 1.53
N HIS A 73 8.55 2.88 0.74
CA HIS A 73 9.62 2.04 1.26
C HIS A 73 10.81 2.87 1.80
N PHE A 74 11.04 4.06 1.24
CA PHE A 74 12.20 4.88 1.60
C PHE A 74 12.11 5.47 3.01
N PRO A 75 11.02 6.15 3.43
CA PRO A 75 10.91 6.70 4.78
C PRO A 75 11.07 5.62 5.86
N ILE A 76 10.48 4.45 5.64
CA ILE A 76 10.51 3.31 6.55
C ILE A 76 11.96 2.85 6.75
N ALA A 77 12.64 2.46 5.67
CA ALA A 77 14.01 1.95 5.74
C ALA A 77 14.97 2.96 6.37
N LEU A 78 14.87 4.24 5.99
CA LEU A 78 15.74 5.29 6.51
C LEU A 78 15.49 5.58 8.00
N LEU A 79 14.23 5.58 8.45
CA LEU A 79 13.91 5.82 9.86
C LEU A 79 14.39 4.65 10.74
N PHE A 80 14.19 3.41 10.30
CA PHE A 80 14.75 2.23 11.00
C PHE A 80 16.28 2.26 11.02
N ALA A 81 16.93 2.68 9.93
CA ALA A 81 18.38 2.86 9.90
C ALA A 81 18.86 3.90 10.94
N VAL A 82 18.13 5.01 11.12
CA VAL A 82 18.42 6.00 12.17
C VAL A 82 18.31 5.37 13.56
N VAL A 83 17.27 4.57 13.82
CA VAL A 83 17.12 3.84 15.09
C VAL A 83 18.33 2.95 15.35
N VAL A 84 18.78 2.19 14.35
CA VAL A 84 19.96 1.33 14.46
C VAL A 84 21.22 2.14 14.75
N VAL A 85 21.44 3.26 14.05
CA VAL A 85 22.58 4.15 14.29
C VAL A 85 22.57 4.73 15.70
N GLU A 86 21.41 5.14 16.21
CA GLU A 86 21.29 5.74 17.54
C GLU A 86 21.46 4.72 18.68
N LEU A 87 21.05 3.46 18.46
CA LEU A 87 21.19 2.39 19.45
C LEU A 87 22.59 1.74 19.44
N PHE A 88 23.15 1.48 18.25
CA PHE A 88 24.36 0.67 18.09
C PHE A 88 25.59 1.47 17.62
N GLY A 89 25.41 2.74 17.24
CA GLY A 89 26.51 3.62 16.81
C GLY A 89 27.39 4.11 17.96
N SER A 90 27.37 3.48 19.13
CA SER A 90 28.26 3.83 20.26
C SER A 90 29.75 3.69 19.93
N ARG A 91 30.08 2.83 18.96
CA ARG A 91 31.44 2.61 18.44
C ARG A 91 31.90 3.68 17.44
N LEU A 92 30.99 4.52 16.95
CA LEU A 92 31.31 5.61 16.02
C LEU A 92 31.66 6.88 16.77
N GLU A 93 32.52 7.71 16.18
CA GLU A 93 32.80 9.05 16.69
C GLU A 93 31.50 9.86 16.82
N ALA A 94 31.30 10.57 17.94
CA ALA A 94 30.05 11.27 18.23
C ALA A 94 29.65 12.27 17.15
N THR A 95 30.62 13.02 16.61
CA THR A 95 30.43 13.98 15.51
C THR A 95 29.96 13.29 14.24
N ALA A 96 30.64 12.19 13.86
CA ALA A 96 30.30 11.40 12.68
C ALA A 96 28.91 10.77 12.81
N ARG A 97 28.59 10.18 13.97
CA ARG A 97 27.26 9.63 14.28
C ARG A 97 26.16 10.70 14.16
N ARG A 98 26.39 11.89 14.73
CA ARG A 98 25.43 13.01 14.66
C ARG A 98 25.20 13.48 13.23
N HIS A 99 26.27 13.67 12.44
CA HIS A 99 26.14 14.03 11.04
C HIS A 99 25.40 12.96 10.24
N PHE A 100 25.75 11.68 10.41
CA PHE A 100 25.12 10.58 9.71
C PHE A 100 23.62 10.47 10.03
N ALA A 101 23.25 10.50 11.31
CA ALA A 101 21.86 10.48 11.74
C ALA A 101 21.07 11.70 11.23
N THR A 102 21.67 12.89 11.24
CA THR A 102 21.04 14.11 10.71
C THR A 102 20.78 13.98 9.21
N THR A 103 21.74 13.48 8.44
CA THR A 103 21.57 13.28 6.99
C THR A 103 20.46 12.27 6.71
N LEU A 104 20.47 11.11 7.38
CA LEU A 104 19.44 10.08 7.21
C LEU A 104 18.04 10.61 7.56
N LEU A 105 17.89 11.31 8.68
CA LEU A 105 16.61 11.94 9.06
C LEU A 105 16.17 13.01 8.06
N SER A 106 17.11 13.76 7.49
CA SER A 106 16.78 14.77 6.48
C SER A 106 16.21 14.14 5.21
N VAL A 107 16.87 13.09 4.71
CA VAL A 107 16.41 12.36 3.52
C VAL A 107 15.09 11.65 3.82
N SER A 108 14.96 11.06 5.01
CA SER A 108 13.71 10.43 5.48
C SER A 108 12.56 11.45 5.53
N ALA A 109 12.80 12.67 6.02
CA ALA A 109 11.78 13.73 6.07
C ALA A 109 11.31 14.16 4.68
N VAL A 110 12.24 14.34 3.72
CA VAL A 110 11.88 14.62 2.32
C VAL A 110 11.02 13.49 1.75
N ALA A 111 11.49 12.25 1.89
CA ALA A 111 10.77 11.09 1.38
C ALA A 111 9.38 10.94 2.02
N ALA A 112 9.25 11.21 3.33
CA ALA A 112 7.98 11.10 4.05
C ALA A 112 6.96 12.15 3.57
N VAL A 113 7.40 13.40 3.37
CA VAL A 113 6.53 14.46 2.84
C VAL A 113 6.12 14.15 1.39
N LEU A 114 7.04 13.71 0.54
CA LEU A 114 6.71 13.31 -0.83
C LEU A 114 5.72 12.13 -0.86
N THR A 115 5.91 11.14 0.02
CA THR A 115 5.00 9.99 0.16
C THR A 115 3.61 10.42 0.63
N ALA A 116 3.52 11.38 1.55
CA ALA A 116 2.24 11.91 2.02
C ALA A 116 1.51 12.69 0.92
N ILE A 117 2.22 13.53 0.17
CA ILE A 117 1.65 14.31 -0.94
C ILE A 117 1.18 13.38 -2.07
N SER A 118 1.99 12.40 -2.46
CA SER A 118 1.56 11.41 -3.46
C SER A 118 0.38 10.58 -2.96
N GLY A 119 0.30 10.24 -1.67
CA GLY A 119 -0.86 9.57 -1.08
C GLY A 119 -2.15 10.41 -1.17
N LEU A 120 -2.06 11.71 -0.90
CA LEU A 120 -3.18 12.63 -1.07
C LEU A 120 -3.61 12.77 -2.53
N ALA A 121 -2.65 12.83 -3.46
CA ALA A 121 -2.92 12.84 -4.90
C ALA A 121 -3.59 11.53 -5.36
N TYR A 122 -3.13 10.38 -4.85
CA TYR A 122 -3.74 9.07 -5.15
C TYR A 122 -5.20 9.03 -4.70
N ALA A 123 -5.49 9.58 -3.51
CA ALA A 123 -6.83 9.56 -2.96
C ALA A 123 -7.88 10.36 -3.75
N GLN A 124 -7.47 11.29 -4.62
CA GLN A 124 -8.41 12.03 -5.46
C GLN A 124 -9.05 11.18 -6.55
N GLY A 125 -8.37 10.11 -6.98
CA GLY A 125 -8.88 9.21 -8.02
C GLY A 125 -9.70 8.06 -7.46
N GLU A 126 -9.80 7.92 -6.15
CA GLU A 126 -10.36 6.75 -5.46
C GLU A 126 -11.48 7.19 -4.52
N ASP A 127 -12.68 6.63 -4.65
CA ASP A 127 -13.73 6.93 -3.65
C ASP A 127 -13.59 5.93 -2.50
N PHE A 128 -13.05 6.37 -1.37
CA PHE A 128 -12.99 5.56 -0.14
C PHE A 128 -14.32 5.65 0.63
N ASP A 129 -15.34 4.97 0.11
CA ASP A 129 -16.69 4.87 0.68
C ASP A 129 -16.89 3.60 1.53
N GLY A 130 -18.02 3.54 2.26
CA GLY A 130 -18.46 2.35 2.99
C GLY A 130 -17.48 1.89 4.08
N ALA A 131 -17.21 0.58 4.14
CA ALA A 131 -16.35 0.00 5.17
C ALA A 131 -14.89 0.50 5.12
N ALA A 132 -14.42 0.96 3.95
CA ALA A 132 -13.05 1.46 3.82
C ALA A 132 -12.88 2.91 4.34
N ALA A 133 -13.97 3.65 4.57
CA ALA A 133 -13.91 5.08 4.90
C ALA A 133 -13.16 5.39 6.20
N ASN A 134 -13.42 4.61 7.27
CA ASN A 134 -12.76 4.81 8.55
C ASN A 134 -11.27 4.43 8.49
N THR A 135 -10.95 3.30 7.86
CA THR A 135 -9.57 2.85 7.66
C THR A 135 -8.78 3.85 6.82
N PHE A 136 -9.39 4.43 5.79
CA PHE A 136 -8.81 5.50 5.00
C PHE A 136 -8.56 6.76 5.84
N ALA A 137 -9.54 7.20 6.62
CA ALA A 137 -9.40 8.37 7.48
C ALA A 137 -8.25 8.20 8.50
N LEU A 138 -8.17 7.01 9.12
CA LEU A 138 -7.09 6.66 10.05
C LEU A 138 -5.73 6.59 9.34
N HIS A 139 -5.63 5.89 8.20
CA HIS A 139 -4.41 5.82 7.42
C HIS A 139 -3.91 7.21 7.02
N ARG A 140 -4.81 8.07 6.52
CA ARG A 140 -4.51 9.46 6.14
C ARG A 140 -4.02 10.28 7.33
N ALA A 141 -4.73 10.23 8.45
CA ALA A 141 -4.38 11.01 9.64
C ALA A 141 -3.05 10.56 10.25
N VAL A 142 -2.87 9.25 10.45
CA VAL A 142 -1.63 8.70 11.01
C VAL A 142 -0.47 8.90 10.03
N GLY A 143 -0.68 8.77 8.72
CA GLY A 143 0.35 9.01 7.70
C GLY A 143 0.85 10.45 7.69
N LEU A 144 -0.05 11.43 7.72
CA LEU A 144 0.31 12.86 7.83
C LEU A 144 1.00 13.16 9.17
N GLY A 145 0.50 12.59 10.27
CA GLY A 145 1.12 12.70 11.59
C GLY A 145 2.55 12.14 11.62
N THR A 146 2.77 10.97 11.02
CA THR A 146 4.09 10.36 10.87
C THR A 146 5.02 11.25 10.05
N ALA A 147 4.57 11.79 8.91
CA ALA A 147 5.38 12.71 8.10
C ALA A 147 5.78 13.97 8.89
N ALA A 148 4.84 14.57 9.61
CA ALA A 148 5.10 15.74 10.47
C ALA A 148 6.08 15.40 11.60
N LEU A 149 5.93 14.24 12.23
CA LEU A 149 6.83 13.75 13.28
C LEU A 149 8.25 13.53 12.75
N VAL A 150 8.42 12.97 11.56
CA VAL A 150 9.76 12.78 10.95
C VAL A 150 10.41 14.13 10.63
N VAL A 151 9.65 15.11 10.14
CA VAL A 151 10.15 16.49 9.94
C VAL A 151 10.56 17.11 11.29
N ALA A 152 9.76 16.92 12.34
CA ALA A 152 10.07 17.38 13.69
C ALA A 152 11.31 16.70 14.27
N LEU A 153 11.48 15.38 14.08
CA LEU A 153 12.68 14.63 14.47
C LEU A 153 13.94 15.14 13.77
N ALA A 154 13.83 15.44 12.47
CA ALA A 154 14.92 16.07 11.74
C ALA A 154 15.26 17.43 12.37
N ALA A 155 14.27 18.27 12.69
CA ALA A 155 14.48 19.56 13.35
C ALA A 155 15.16 19.41 14.72
N LEU A 156 14.63 18.51 15.57
CA LEU A 156 15.16 18.22 16.90
C LEU A 156 16.61 17.73 16.84
N ARG A 157 16.98 16.88 15.88
CA ARG A 157 18.37 16.41 15.77
C ARG A 157 19.36 17.54 15.49
N ARG A 158 18.90 18.60 14.81
CA ARG A 158 19.72 19.80 14.53
C ARG A 158 19.79 20.76 15.70
N SER A 159 18.80 20.73 16.60
CA SER A 159 18.84 21.54 17.82
C SER A 159 20.05 21.14 18.69
N PRO A 160 20.52 22.06 19.55
CA PRO A 160 21.55 21.76 20.54
C PRO A 160 21.21 20.49 21.36
N ASP A 161 22.24 19.72 21.72
CA ASP A 161 22.07 18.45 22.44
C ASP A 161 21.75 18.64 23.95
N ASP A 162 21.38 19.85 24.36
CA ASP A 162 20.97 20.23 25.71
C ASP A 162 19.48 20.63 25.80
N GLY A 163 18.91 20.47 27.00
CA GLY A 163 17.53 20.88 27.29
C GLY A 163 16.43 19.85 26.97
N ALA A 164 15.21 20.34 26.81
CA ALA A 164 14.03 19.49 26.62
C ALA A 164 13.98 18.81 25.25
N ALA A 165 14.47 19.49 24.20
CA ALA A 165 14.50 18.96 22.83
C ALA A 165 15.36 17.69 22.71
N ALA A 166 16.55 17.70 23.30
CA ALA A 166 17.44 16.54 23.33
C ALA A 166 16.84 15.34 24.09
N ARG A 167 16.15 15.61 25.20
CA ARG A 167 15.45 14.57 25.98
C ARG A 167 14.24 13.98 25.23
N ALA A 168 13.56 14.79 24.43
CA ALA A 168 12.40 14.37 23.65
C ALA A 168 12.77 13.58 22.39
N TYR A 169 13.96 13.80 21.81
CA TYR A 169 14.36 13.21 20.52
C TYR A 169 14.28 11.67 20.50
N ARG A 170 14.92 10.98 21.46
CA ARG A 170 14.94 9.50 21.49
C ARG A 170 13.55 8.86 21.66
N PRO A 171 12.71 9.26 22.63
CA PRO A 171 11.38 8.69 22.73
C PRO A 171 10.53 8.99 21.49
N LEU A 172 10.62 10.21 20.93
CA LEU A 172 9.91 10.54 19.69
C LEU A 172 10.39 9.72 18.49
N LEU A 173 11.67 9.34 18.44
CA LEU A 173 12.20 8.46 17.39
C LEU A 173 11.57 7.07 17.47
N VAL A 174 11.41 6.52 18.67
CA VAL A 174 10.72 5.24 18.88
C VAL A 174 9.24 5.35 18.50
N VAL A 175 8.57 6.43 18.92
CA VAL A 175 7.18 6.71 18.53
C VAL A 175 7.07 6.79 17.00
N GLY A 176 8.01 7.45 16.32
CA GLY A 176 8.04 7.54 14.86
C GLY A 176 8.19 6.17 14.19
N ALA A 177 9.10 5.32 14.70
CA ALA A 177 9.28 3.97 14.18
C ALA A 177 8.00 3.11 14.34
N LEU A 178 7.32 3.20 15.47
CA LEU A 178 6.04 2.52 15.71
C LEU A 178 4.91 3.09 14.85
N ALA A 179 4.83 4.41 14.73
CA ALA A 179 3.82 5.10 13.92
C ALA A 179 3.91 4.69 12.45
N VAL A 180 5.13 4.56 11.91
CA VAL A 180 5.37 4.03 10.56
C VAL A 180 4.79 2.62 10.39
N THR A 181 5.01 1.72 11.36
CA THR A 181 4.44 0.36 11.32
C THR A 181 2.91 0.39 11.32
N VAL A 182 2.31 1.25 12.15
CA VAL A 182 0.85 1.42 12.22
C VAL A 182 0.29 2.00 10.91
N THR A 183 0.94 3.03 10.34
CA THR A 183 0.55 3.58 9.03
C THR A 183 0.60 2.50 7.95
N GLY A 184 1.67 1.68 7.94
CA GLY A 184 1.83 0.57 7.00
C GLY A 184 0.76 -0.52 7.16
N HIS A 185 0.34 -0.81 8.39
CA HIS A 185 -0.75 -1.76 8.66
C HIS A 185 -2.07 -1.32 8.00
N PHE A 186 -2.49 -0.07 8.23
CA PHE A 186 -3.72 0.46 7.62
C PHE A 186 -3.58 0.60 6.10
N GLY A 187 -2.39 0.93 5.60
CA GLY A 187 -2.13 0.96 4.16
C GLY A 187 -2.31 -0.42 3.51
N GLY A 188 -1.76 -1.46 4.12
CA GLY A 188 -1.94 -2.83 3.66
C GLY A 188 -3.39 -3.32 3.75
N GLU A 189 -4.15 -2.84 4.75
CA GLU A 189 -5.58 -3.13 4.88
C GLU A 189 -6.42 -2.48 3.77
N LEU A 190 -6.08 -1.26 3.35
CA LEU A 190 -6.75 -0.59 2.22
C LEU A 190 -6.53 -1.33 0.90
N VAL A 191 -5.35 -1.91 0.68
CA VAL A 191 -4.98 -2.60 -0.57
C VAL A 191 -5.42 -4.07 -0.58
N HIS A 192 -5.22 -4.79 0.53
CA HIS A 192 -5.45 -6.24 0.61
C HIS A 192 -6.73 -6.64 1.36
N GLY A 193 -7.47 -5.64 1.87
CA GLY A 193 -8.70 -5.76 2.64
C GLY A 193 -8.48 -6.16 4.09
N GLU A 194 -9.58 -6.18 4.85
CA GLU A 194 -9.55 -6.31 6.31
C GLU A 194 -8.80 -7.53 6.86
N GLY A 195 -8.04 -7.27 7.93
CA GLY A 195 -7.32 -8.29 8.69
C GLY A 195 -6.27 -9.06 7.87
N PHE A 196 -5.74 -8.46 6.79
CA PHE A 196 -4.77 -9.12 5.90
C PHE A 196 -3.65 -9.85 6.66
N LEU A 197 -3.03 -9.18 7.64
CA LEU A 197 -1.95 -9.76 8.46
C LEU A 197 -2.42 -10.85 9.43
N THR A 198 -3.65 -10.79 9.92
CA THR A 198 -4.17 -11.69 10.96
C THR A 198 -5.01 -12.84 10.40
N ARG A 199 -5.34 -12.81 9.10
CA ARG A 199 -6.12 -13.84 8.40
C ARG A 199 -5.56 -15.25 8.62
N PRO A 200 -4.23 -15.52 8.50
CA PRO A 200 -3.70 -16.86 8.76
C PRO A 200 -3.94 -17.35 10.19
N LEU A 201 -3.80 -16.45 11.17
CA LEU A 201 -4.01 -16.77 12.60
C LEU A 201 -5.47 -17.11 12.88
N ARG A 202 -6.41 -16.32 12.34
CA ARG A 202 -7.86 -16.56 12.47
C ARG A 202 -8.30 -17.84 11.75
N ALA A 203 -7.68 -18.17 10.62
CA ALA A 203 -7.95 -19.43 9.92
C ALA A 203 -7.50 -20.64 10.74
N GLY A 204 -6.32 -20.57 11.38
CA GLY A 204 -5.84 -21.60 12.30
C GLY A 204 -6.73 -21.79 13.52
N GLN A 205 -7.29 -20.71 14.08
CA GLN A 205 -8.23 -20.80 15.21
C GLN A 205 -9.57 -21.45 14.82
N ARG A 206 -10.11 -21.18 13.63
CA ARG A 206 -11.34 -21.85 13.16
C ARG A 206 -11.14 -23.31 12.78
N ALA A 207 -9.97 -23.67 12.29
CA ALA A 207 -9.63 -25.07 12.03
C ALA A 207 -9.57 -25.87 13.34
N GLY A 208 -9.01 -25.29 14.41
CA GLY A 208 -8.99 -25.93 15.74
C GLY A 208 -10.36 -26.03 16.42
N GLU A 209 -11.33 -25.16 16.08
CA GLU A 209 -12.69 -25.22 16.63
C GLU A 209 -13.55 -26.32 15.98
N HIS A 210 -13.25 -26.72 14.74
CA HIS A 210 -13.97 -27.78 14.03
C HIS A 210 -13.49 -29.20 14.39
N ASP A 211 -12.41 -29.34 15.15
CA ASP A 211 -11.90 -30.63 15.63
C ASP A 211 -12.53 -31.09 16.97
N VAL A 212 -13.57 -30.40 17.47
CA VAL A 212 -14.21 -30.72 18.77
C VAL A 212 -15.52 -31.50 18.64
N GLU A 213 -16.15 -31.59 17.46
CA GLU A 213 -17.40 -32.35 17.29
C GLU A 213 -17.17 -33.63 16.48
N ALA A 214 -16.60 -34.66 17.12
CA ALA A 214 -16.50 -36.00 16.55
C ALA A 214 -17.89 -36.68 16.50
N PRO A 215 -18.36 -37.20 15.35
CA PRO A 215 -19.61 -37.92 15.29
C PRO A 215 -19.48 -39.29 15.96
N ALA A 216 -20.41 -39.57 16.87
CA ALA A 216 -20.51 -40.81 17.62
C ALA A 216 -20.55 -42.06 16.71
N ALA A 217 -19.64 -42.98 16.98
CA ALA A 217 -19.60 -44.32 16.38
C ALA A 217 -20.88 -45.11 16.74
N ARG A 218 -21.47 -45.77 15.75
CA ARG A 218 -22.48 -46.83 15.95
C ARG A 218 -21.78 -48.20 15.96
N PRO A 219 -22.12 -49.11 16.88
CA PRO A 219 -21.58 -50.47 16.88
C PRO A 219 -22.36 -51.39 15.92
N GLY A 220 -21.66 -52.39 15.39
CA GLY A 220 -22.14 -53.29 14.33
C GLY A 220 -22.78 -54.62 14.77
N GLY A 221 -22.90 -55.51 13.77
CA GLY A 221 -23.35 -56.92 13.84
C GLY A 221 -24.61 -57.15 12.99
N GLY A 222 -24.77 -58.17 12.14
CA GLY A 222 -23.95 -59.32 11.73
C GLY A 222 -24.73 -60.24 10.75
N ALA A 223 -24.05 -61.29 10.28
CA ALA A 223 -24.52 -62.59 9.75
C ALA A 223 -25.22 -62.74 8.37
N ASP A 224 -24.49 -63.40 7.46
CA ASP A 224 -24.80 -64.63 6.68
C ASP A 224 -26.14 -64.82 5.94
N HIS A 225 -26.08 -65.01 4.60
CA HIS A 225 -26.47 -66.28 3.92
C HIS A 225 -26.24 -66.24 2.39
N ASP A 226 -25.91 -67.43 1.87
CA ASP A 226 -25.49 -67.82 0.51
C ASP A 226 -26.68 -68.19 -0.41
N ASP A 227 -26.47 -68.09 -1.74
CA ASP A 227 -26.81 -69.08 -2.80
C ASP A 227 -27.10 -68.47 -4.20
N GLY A 228 -26.37 -68.97 -5.22
CA GLY A 228 -26.89 -69.16 -6.60
C GLY A 228 -26.28 -68.33 -7.75
N GLY A 229 -25.29 -68.88 -8.48
CA GLY A 229 -24.81 -68.34 -9.79
C GLY A 229 -25.64 -68.82 -11.01
N PRO A 230 -25.15 -68.73 -12.29
CA PRO A 230 -23.95 -68.04 -12.82
C PRO A 230 -24.13 -67.27 -14.18
N ARG A 231 -23.10 -66.45 -14.54
CA ARG A 231 -22.66 -65.99 -15.90
C ARG A 231 -23.56 -64.98 -16.65
N ALA A 232 -23.08 -63.94 -17.36
CA ALA A 232 -21.78 -63.61 -17.96
C ALA A 232 -21.66 -62.10 -18.29
N ALA A 233 -20.39 -61.63 -18.40
CA ALA A 233 -19.89 -60.46 -19.15
C ALA A 233 -20.40 -59.05 -18.76
N SER A 234 -19.59 -57.98 -18.70
CA SER A 234 -18.16 -57.76 -18.79
C SER A 234 -17.92 -56.32 -18.29
N ASP A 235 -16.68 -56.06 -17.89
CA ASP A 235 -16.03 -54.74 -17.82
C ASP A 235 -16.42 -53.82 -16.66
N GLY A 236 -15.46 -53.69 -15.73
CA GLY A 236 -15.44 -52.68 -14.70
C GLY A 236 -15.05 -51.32 -15.24
N ASP A 237 -15.54 -50.27 -14.58
CA ASP A 237 -14.98 -48.93 -14.63
C ASP A 237 -15.21 -48.24 -13.27
N GLU A 238 -14.23 -48.38 -12.38
CA GLU A 238 -14.01 -47.45 -11.28
C GLU A 238 -13.39 -46.17 -11.87
N GLY A 239 -14.24 -45.23 -12.27
CA GLY A 239 -13.78 -44.02 -12.97
C GLY A 239 -14.81 -42.89 -13.10
N SER A 240 -15.78 -42.75 -12.19
CA SER A 240 -16.91 -41.83 -12.40
C SER A 240 -16.87 -40.48 -11.64
N SER A 241 -15.83 -40.19 -10.84
CA SER A 241 -15.77 -38.89 -10.12
C SER A 241 -15.29 -37.72 -11.01
N GLY A 242 -14.33 -37.95 -11.92
CA GLY A 242 -13.81 -36.89 -12.79
C GLY A 242 -14.77 -36.48 -13.92
N VAL A 243 -15.59 -37.41 -14.42
CA VAL A 243 -16.53 -37.15 -15.51
C VAL A 243 -17.76 -36.38 -15.01
N ALA A 244 -18.15 -36.58 -13.75
CA ALA A 244 -19.22 -35.81 -13.10
C ALA A 244 -18.81 -34.34 -12.87
N GLU A 245 -17.55 -34.11 -12.48
CA GLU A 245 -17.01 -32.76 -12.24
C GLU A 245 -16.76 -31.99 -13.56
N ALA A 246 -16.42 -32.70 -14.65
CA ALA A 246 -16.36 -32.13 -16.00
C ALA A 246 -17.74 -31.86 -16.62
N ARG A 247 -18.75 -32.70 -16.32
CA ARG A 247 -20.16 -32.49 -16.74
C ARG A 247 -20.86 -31.38 -15.96
N ALA A 248 -20.42 -31.08 -14.74
CA ALA A 248 -20.89 -29.91 -13.98
C ALA A 248 -20.52 -28.56 -14.64
N ARG A 249 -19.73 -28.59 -15.74
CA ARG A 249 -19.32 -27.39 -16.49
C ARG A 249 -20.37 -26.88 -17.49
N PHE A 250 -21.53 -27.55 -17.67
CA PHE A 250 -22.61 -27.12 -18.56
C PHE A 250 -24.02 -27.58 -18.12
N PRO A 251 -25.04 -26.70 -18.05
CA PRO A 251 -25.09 -25.33 -17.53
C PRO A 251 -26.08 -25.23 -16.33
N GLU A 252 -26.24 -24.06 -15.72
CA GLU A 252 -27.59 -23.66 -15.29
C GLU A 252 -27.96 -22.34 -15.95
N GLY A 253 -28.54 -22.45 -17.15
CA GLY A 253 -29.18 -21.35 -17.88
C GLY A 253 -28.78 -21.25 -19.36
N PRO A 254 -29.71 -20.87 -20.26
CA PRO A 254 -29.38 -20.52 -21.64
C PRO A 254 -28.51 -19.26 -21.68
N ILE A 255 -27.53 -19.23 -22.58
CA ILE A 255 -26.70 -18.04 -22.81
C ILE A 255 -27.55 -17.02 -23.61
N PRO A 256 -27.86 -15.84 -23.06
CA PRO A 256 -28.67 -14.86 -23.76
C PRO A 256 -27.95 -14.35 -25.02
N GLU A 257 -28.68 -14.15 -26.11
CA GLU A 257 -28.12 -13.53 -27.34
C GLU A 257 -27.69 -12.09 -27.09
N ARG A 258 -28.43 -11.36 -26.25
CA ARG A 258 -28.11 -10.00 -25.81
C ARG A 258 -28.14 -9.95 -24.29
N PRO A 259 -27.00 -10.18 -23.61
CA PRO A 259 -26.94 -10.11 -22.17
C PRO A 259 -27.26 -8.68 -21.68
N ASP A 260 -28.31 -8.54 -20.90
CA ASP A 260 -28.61 -7.32 -20.15
C ASP A 260 -27.80 -7.24 -18.85
N TYR A 261 -27.30 -6.05 -18.51
CA TYR A 261 -26.50 -5.85 -17.30
C TYR A 261 -27.31 -6.13 -16.03
N ALA A 262 -28.49 -5.53 -15.87
CA ALA A 262 -29.27 -5.65 -14.64
C ALA A 262 -29.76 -7.08 -14.38
N MET A 263 -30.12 -7.80 -15.45
CA MET A 263 -30.66 -9.15 -15.36
C MET A 263 -29.59 -10.25 -15.27
N HIS A 264 -28.46 -10.10 -15.96
CA HIS A 264 -27.49 -11.19 -16.10
C HIS A 264 -26.13 -10.88 -15.46
N ILE A 265 -25.61 -9.67 -15.65
CA ILE A 265 -24.24 -9.33 -15.25
C ILE A 265 -24.18 -8.84 -13.81
N LYS A 266 -25.10 -7.98 -13.38
CA LYS A 266 -25.16 -7.46 -12.01
C LYS A 266 -25.26 -8.58 -10.98
N PRO A 267 -26.17 -9.58 -11.12
CA PRO A 267 -26.20 -10.70 -10.18
C PRO A 267 -24.92 -11.53 -10.21
N LEU A 268 -24.20 -11.56 -11.35
CA LEU A 268 -22.92 -12.28 -11.49
C LEU A 268 -21.82 -11.55 -10.72
N PHE A 269 -21.73 -10.24 -10.90
CA PHE A 269 -20.77 -9.43 -10.18
C PHE A 269 -21.05 -9.45 -8.68
N GLU A 270 -22.30 -9.30 -8.26
CA GLU A 270 -22.68 -9.33 -6.83
C GLU A 270 -22.30 -10.66 -6.17
N ARG A 271 -22.58 -11.80 -6.81
CA ARG A 271 -22.32 -13.13 -6.22
C ARG A 271 -20.85 -13.51 -6.23
N SER A 272 -20.12 -13.21 -7.31
CA SER A 272 -18.77 -13.77 -7.55
C SER A 272 -17.63 -12.76 -7.48
N CYS A 273 -17.91 -11.46 -7.65
CA CYS A 273 -16.86 -10.45 -7.85
C CYS A 273 -16.80 -9.43 -6.70
N VAL A 274 -17.94 -8.83 -6.34
CA VAL A 274 -18.03 -7.66 -5.45
C VAL A 274 -17.49 -7.94 -4.04
N LYS A 275 -17.57 -9.17 -3.55
CA LYS A 275 -16.98 -9.54 -2.25
C LYS A 275 -15.47 -9.27 -2.14
N CYS A 276 -14.75 -9.38 -3.25
CA CYS A 276 -13.31 -9.10 -3.31
C CYS A 276 -12.94 -7.84 -4.08
N HIS A 277 -13.84 -7.38 -4.95
CA HIS A 277 -13.68 -6.22 -5.83
C HIS A 277 -14.88 -5.27 -5.68
N GLY A 278 -15.17 -4.84 -4.46
CA GLY A 278 -16.32 -4.01 -4.10
C GLY A 278 -15.97 -2.97 -3.03
N PRO A 279 -16.96 -2.26 -2.47
CA PRO A 279 -16.70 -1.14 -1.56
C PRO A 279 -15.93 -1.54 -0.31
N GLU A 280 -16.22 -2.72 0.23
CA GLU A 280 -15.60 -3.23 1.45
C GLU A 280 -14.19 -3.79 1.23
N LYS A 281 -13.91 -4.30 0.03
CA LYS A 281 -12.64 -4.93 -0.29
C LYS A 281 -12.26 -4.72 -1.74
N ARG A 282 -11.04 -4.23 -1.96
CA ARG A 282 -10.55 -3.81 -3.28
C ARG A 282 -9.26 -4.53 -3.63
N LYS A 283 -9.35 -5.85 -3.84
CA LYS A 283 -8.17 -6.61 -4.26
C LYS A 283 -7.62 -6.04 -5.57
N SER A 284 -6.31 -5.81 -5.58
CA SER A 284 -5.59 -5.21 -6.70
C SER A 284 -6.18 -3.86 -7.13
N GLY A 285 -6.76 -3.11 -6.20
CA GLY A 285 -7.39 -1.80 -6.47
C GLY A 285 -8.63 -1.86 -7.36
N LEU A 286 -9.18 -3.03 -7.67
CA LEU A 286 -10.31 -3.18 -8.59
C LEU A 286 -11.67 -3.12 -7.85
N ARG A 287 -12.61 -2.38 -8.44
CA ARG A 287 -14.03 -2.27 -8.03
C ARG A 287 -14.93 -2.63 -9.21
N LEU A 288 -15.86 -3.55 -9.02
CA LEU A 288 -16.79 -4.09 -10.02
C LEU A 288 -18.27 -3.90 -9.62
N ASP A 289 -18.55 -3.18 -8.54
CA ASP A 289 -19.90 -2.81 -8.10
C ASP A 289 -20.41 -1.54 -8.79
N GLN A 290 -19.52 -0.69 -9.31
CA GLN A 290 -19.88 0.59 -9.93
C GLN A 290 -19.16 0.77 -11.26
N LYS A 291 -19.91 1.19 -12.28
CA LYS A 291 -19.47 1.33 -13.67
C LYS A 291 -18.18 2.14 -13.81
N ARG A 292 -18.11 3.32 -13.16
CA ARG A 292 -16.96 4.23 -13.29
C ARG A 292 -15.65 3.57 -12.89
N PHE A 293 -15.67 2.71 -11.87
CA PHE A 293 -14.46 2.03 -11.43
C PHE A 293 -14.15 0.78 -12.21
N ALA A 294 -15.17 0.02 -12.61
CA ALA A 294 -14.99 -1.16 -13.43
C ALA A 294 -14.25 -0.82 -14.75
N LEU A 295 -14.62 0.32 -15.36
CA LEU A 295 -13.97 0.84 -16.58
C LEU A 295 -12.57 1.42 -16.32
N LYS A 296 -12.33 1.98 -15.13
CA LYS A 296 -11.00 2.47 -14.73
C LYS A 296 -9.98 1.32 -14.60
N GLY A 297 -10.43 0.15 -14.12
CA GLY A 297 -9.58 -1.00 -13.86
C GLY A 297 -8.83 -0.93 -12.53
N GLY A 298 -7.88 -1.84 -12.34
CA GLY A 298 -7.10 -1.99 -11.11
C GLY A 298 -5.60 -1.79 -11.33
N GLU A 299 -4.80 -2.24 -10.37
CA GLU A 299 -3.34 -2.19 -10.39
C GLU A 299 -2.74 -2.98 -11.58
N SER A 300 -3.41 -4.05 -12.02
CA SER A 300 -3.00 -4.87 -13.17
C SER A 300 -3.37 -4.27 -14.53
N GLY A 301 -4.05 -3.11 -14.55
CA GLY A 301 -4.49 -2.44 -15.77
C GLY A 301 -6.02 -2.47 -15.97
N PRO A 302 -6.49 -2.21 -17.21
CA PRO A 302 -7.91 -2.16 -17.53
C PRO A 302 -8.60 -3.49 -17.24
N ALA A 303 -9.63 -3.47 -16.38
CA ALA A 303 -10.38 -4.68 -16.06
C ALA A 303 -11.46 -4.98 -17.10
N LEU A 304 -12.10 -3.93 -17.60
CA LEU A 304 -13.25 -4.02 -18.51
C LEU A 304 -13.05 -3.04 -19.67
N LEU A 305 -12.85 -3.57 -20.87
CA LEU A 305 -12.72 -2.81 -22.12
C LEU A 305 -13.91 -3.14 -23.02
N PRO A 306 -14.88 -2.20 -23.17
CA PRO A 306 -16.02 -2.35 -24.07
C PRO A 306 -15.60 -2.78 -25.49
N GLY A 307 -16.19 -3.87 -25.99
CA GLY A 307 -15.93 -4.42 -27.33
C GLY A 307 -14.70 -5.34 -27.42
N GLU A 308 -13.87 -5.41 -26.38
CA GLU A 308 -12.59 -6.11 -26.42
C GLU A 308 -12.45 -7.12 -25.27
N PRO A 309 -13.18 -8.27 -25.31
CA PRO A 309 -13.14 -9.27 -24.24
C PRO A 309 -11.73 -9.81 -24.01
N ALA A 310 -10.99 -10.09 -25.08
CA ALA A 310 -9.63 -10.64 -24.99
C ALA A 310 -8.61 -9.70 -24.34
N LYS A 311 -8.92 -8.41 -24.21
CA LYS A 311 -8.10 -7.42 -23.49
C LYS A 311 -8.70 -7.03 -22.13
N SER A 312 -9.87 -7.57 -21.78
CA SER A 312 -10.55 -7.29 -20.53
C SER A 312 -10.14 -8.32 -19.48
N LEU A 313 -9.36 -7.90 -18.48
CA LEU A 313 -8.86 -8.82 -17.44
C LEU A 313 -9.97 -9.55 -16.70
N VAL A 314 -11.14 -8.91 -16.50
CA VAL A 314 -12.29 -9.58 -15.86
C VAL A 314 -12.74 -10.83 -16.63
N PHE A 315 -12.63 -10.83 -17.96
CA PHE A 315 -12.95 -11.99 -18.78
C PHE A 315 -11.79 -12.98 -18.80
N THR A 316 -10.56 -12.52 -19.11
CA THR A 316 -9.42 -13.43 -19.27
C THR A 316 -9.10 -14.18 -17.99
N SER A 317 -9.18 -13.53 -16.82
CA SER A 317 -8.98 -14.19 -15.53
C SER A 317 -10.09 -15.18 -15.18
N CYS A 318 -11.35 -14.94 -15.58
CA CYS A 318 -12.44 -15.90 -15.37
C CYS A 318 -12.40 -17.08 -16.35
N ALA A 319 -11.83 -16.88 -17.54
CA ALA A 319 -11.68 -17.91 -18.57
C ALA A 319 -10.38 -18.73 -18.42
N ALA A 320 -9.49 -18.33 -17.52
CA ALA A 320 -8.23 -19.01 -17.28
C ALA A 320 -8.43 -20.47 -16.78
N PRO A 321 -7.44 -21.35 -16.98
CA PRO A 321 -7.46 -22.70 -16.42
C PRO A 321 -7.65 -22.70 -14.89
N PRO A 322 -8.34 -23.70 -14.30
CA PRO A 322 -8.58 -23.77 -12.85
C PRO A 322 -7.32 -23.79 -11.97
N ASP A 323 -6.20 -24.22 -12.53
CA ASP A 323 -4.89 -24.32 -11.90
C ASP A 323 -4.00 -23.09 -12.12
N ASP A 324 -4.48 -22.11 -12.89
CA ASP A 324 -3.77 -20.85 -13.14
C ASP A 324 -3.80 -19.95 -11.90
N GLU A 325 -2.68 -19.32 -11.56
CA GLU A 325 -2.60 -18.40 -10.41
C GLU A 325 -3.45 -17.14 -10.59
N GLU A 326 -3.74 -16.76 -11.84
CA GLU A 326 -4.57 -15.60 -12.20
C GLU A 326 -6.06 -15.96 -12.35
N VAL A 327 -6.45 -17.22 -12.12
CA VAL A 327 -7.84 -17.64 -12.23
C VAL A 327 -8.72 -16.93 -11.20
N MET A 328 -9.88 -16.46 -11.66
CA MET A 328 -10.85 -15.76 -10.83
C MET A 328 -12.20 -16.48 -10.82
N PRO A 329 -12.79 -16.76 -9.64
CA PRO A 329 -12.28 -16.43 -8.30
C PRO A 329 -11.14 -17.36 -7.85
N PRO A 330 -10.14 -16.87 -7.09
CA PRO A 330 -8.98 -17.66 -6.68
C PRO A 330 -9.29 -18.66 -5.56
N LYS A 331 -10.44 -18.48 -4.90
CA LYS A 331 -10.99 -19.36 -3.88
C LYS A 331 -12.51 -19.36 -4.01
N GLY A 332 -13.12 -20.53 -3.88
CA GLY A 332 -14.56 -20.71 -3.99
C GLY A 332 -14.96 -21.36 -5.32
N LYS A 333 -16.25 -21.30 -5.63
CA LYS A 333 -16.80 -21.90 -6.85
C LYS A 333 -16.40 -21.07 -8.06
N LEU A 334 -15.79 -21.72 -9.06
CA LEU A 334 -15.51 -21.11 -10.37
C LEU A 334 -16.82 -20.83 -11.10
N LEU A 335 -16.78 -19.84 -12.01
CA LEU A 335 -17.93 -19.52 -12.85
C LEU A 335 -18.23 -20.70 -13.79
N ALA A 336 -19.53 -20.93 -14.03
CA ALA A 336 -19.96 -21.82 -15.08
C ALA A 336 -19.58 -21.26 -16.46
N LEU A 337 -19.36 -22.13 -17.45
CA LEU A 337 -19.02 -21.69 -18.80
C LEU A 337 -20.11 -20.81 -19.43
N SER A 338 -21.38 -21.05 -19.10
CA SER A 338 -22.48 -20.18 -19.54
C SER A 338 -22.37 -18.77 -18.97
N GLU A 339 -21.92 -18.62 -17.72
CA GLU A 339 -21.71 -17.32 -17.09
C GLU A 339 -20.50 -16.60 -17.73
N ILE A 340 -19.40 -17.33 -17.96
CA ILE A 340 -18.21 -16.80 -18.63
C ILE A 340 -18.54 -16.34 -20.05
N GLU A 341 -19.29 -17.14 -20.81
CA GLU A 341 -19.72 -16.80 -22.18
C GLU A 341 -20.72 -15.64 -22.18
N THR A 342 -21.63 -15.57 -21.20
CA THR A 342 -22.54 -14.43 -21.02
C THR A 342 -21.76 -13.14 -20.75
N LEU A 343 -20.74 -13.20 -19.89
CA LEU A 343 -19.83 -12.09 -19.62
C LEU A 343 -19.06 -11.68 -20.88
N LYS A 344 -18.45 -12.63 -21.58
CA LYS A 344 -17.74 -12.40 -22.84
C LYS A 344 -18.62 -11.67 -23.85
N ARG A 345 -19.82 -12.18 -24.09
CA ARG A 345 -20.76 -11.63 -25.06
C ARG A 345 -21.24 -10.24 -24.67
N TRP A 346 -21.47 -9.99 -23.39
CA TRP A 346 -21.80 -8.66 -22.89
C TRP A 346 -20.67 -7.65 -23.17
N ILE A 347 -19.41 -8.06 -22.95
CA ILE A 347 -18.25 -7.22 -23.23
C ILE A 347 -18.12 -6.96 -24.73
N GLU A 348 -18.25 -7.99 -25.57
CA GLU A 348 -18.23 -7.87 -27.04
C GLU A 348 -19.31 -6.90 -27.54
N GLN A 349 -20.47 -6.86 -26.89
CA GLN A 349 -21.58 -5.95 -27.20
C GLN A 349 -21.42 -4.54 -26.61
N GLY A 350 -20.21 -4.20 -26.15
CA GLY A 350 -19.87 -2.86 -25.65
C GLY A 350 -20.06 -2.68 -24.16
N ALA A 351 -20.21 -3.76 -23.39
CA ALA A 351 -20.34 -3.75 -21.93
C ALA A 351 -21.36 -2.70 -21.45
N VAL A 352 -22.53 -2.66 -22.11
CA VAL A 352 -23.56 -1.64 -21.84
C VAL A 352 -24.01 -1.76 -20.39
N TRP A 353 -23.64 -0.73 -19.62
CA TRP A 353 -23.92 -0.61 -18.20
C TRP A 353 -24.65 0.73 -18.00
N PRO A 354 -25.92 0.73 -17.55
CA PRO A 354 -26.64 1.98 -17.29
C PRO A 354 -25.97 2.75 -16.15
N ASP A 355 -25.94 4.08 -16.24
CA ASP A 355 -25.46 4.90 -15.13
C ASP A 355 -26.46 4.80 -13.96
N ASP A 356 -25.97 4.73 -12.71
CA ASP A 356 -26.77 4.63 -11.47
C ASP A 356 -27.59 5.91 -11.20
N THR A 357 -28.43 6.33 -12.15
CA THR A 357 -29.30 7.52 -12.09
C THR A 357 -30.73 7.19 -11.71
N THR A 358 -30.99 5.98 -11.21
CA THR A 358 -32.31 5.59 -10.74
C THR A 358 -32.23 4.72 -9.49
N LYS A 359 -32.08 5.35 -8.33
CA LYS A 359 -32.97 5.16 -7.18
C LYS A 359 -32.78 6.22 -6.12
#